data_AF-A4WIY5-F1
#
_entry.id   AF-A4WIY5-F1
#
_cell.length_a   1.000
_cell.length_b   1.000
_cell.length_c   1.000
_cell.angle_alpha   90.00
_cell.angle_beta   90.00
_cell.angle_gamma   90.00
#
_symmetry.space_group_name_H-M   'P 1'
#
loop_
_entity.id
_entity.type
_entity.pdbx_description
1 polymer ?
#
loop_
_entity_poly.entity_id
_entity_poly.type
_entity_poly.pdbx_seq_one_letter_code
_entity_poly.pdbx_strand_id
1 'polypeptide(L)'
;MDCAERVHIPVIKERLGCSEPSDLDLGFMKVRPDLICDGVPTEVECAGRVHLGIGQALAYKYAWGTAALVVVAHEVPQSLRQFLEWAMQTLDLRIYIYTGEVVTPLNVRKPPSPPRT
;
A
#
# COMPACT_ATOMS: atom_id res chain seq x y z
N MET A 1 -20.88 2.96 3.64
CA MET A 1 -20.70 3.60 2.32
C MET A 1 -19.55 2.89 1.64
N ASP A 2 -19.67 2.58 0.35
CA ASP A 2 -18.54 2.11 -0.44
C ASP A 2 -17.50 3.22 -0.49
N CYS A 3 -16.29 2.91 -0.03
CA CYS A 3 -15.15 3.79 -0.13
C CYS A 3 -14.79 4.01 -1.61
N ALA A 4 -14.43 5.25 -1.95
CA ALA A 4 -13.95 5.63 -3.27
C ALA A 4 -12.53 6.19 -3.14
N GLU A 5 -11.52 5.36 -3.35
CA GLU A 5 -10.10 5.69 -3.26
C GLU A 5 -9.74 6.94 -4.07
N ARG A 6 -10.37 7.14 -5.23
CA ARG A 6 -10.10 8.27 -6.13
C ARG A 6 -10.33 9.64 -5.51
N VAL A 7 -11.27 9.78 -4.58
CA VAL A 7 -11.46 11.08 -3.87
C VAL A 7 -10.40 11.32 -2.80
N HIS A 8 -9.65 10.30 -2.39
CA HIS A 8 -8.59 10.40 -1.40
C HIS A 8 -7.20 10.59 -2.02
N ILE A 9 -6.99 10.15 -3.26
CA ILE A 9 -5.70 10.25 -3.97
C ILE A 9 -5.10 11.66 -3.92
N PRO A 10 -5.81 12.77 -4.20
CA PRO A 10 -5.21 14.10 -4.15
C PRO A 10 -4.68 14.48 -2.76
N VAL A 11 -5.42 14.11 -1.70
CA VAL A 11 -5.04 14.39 -0.31
C VAL A 11 -3.84 13.53 0.11
N ILE A 12 -3.83 12.25 -0.27
CA ILE A 12 -2.71 11.34 -0.01
C ILE A 12 -1.46 11.81 -0.74
N LYS A 13 -1.60 12.22 -2.02
CA LYS A 13 -0.53 12.78 -2.84
C LYS A 13 0.14 13.97 -2.16
N GLU A 14 -0.64 14.95 -1.71
CA GLU A 14 -0.12 16.15 -1.04
C GLU A 14 0.61 15.79 0.26
N ARG A 15 0.01 14.91 1.08
CA ARG A 15 0.57 14.54 2.39
C ARG A 15 1.87 13.75 2.31
N LEU A 16 1.99 12.90 1.30
CA LEU A 16 3.18 12.08 1.08
C LEU A 16 4.17 12.73 0.09
N GLY A 17 3.88 13.94 -0.42
CA GLY A 17 4.75 14.62 -1.39
C GLY A 17 4.90 13.86 -2.72
N CYS A 18 3.88 13.12 -3.14
CA CYS A 18 3.97 12.25 -4.30
C CYS A 18 3.87 13.04 -5.62
N SER A 19 4.51 12.50 -6.64
CA SER A 19 4.41 12.95 -8.03
C SER A 19 3.29 12.21 -8.77
N GLU A 20 2.93 12.74 -9.94
CA GLU A 20 1.97 12.11 -10.85
C GLU A 20 2.45 10.71 -11.29
N PRO A 21 1.53 9.76 -11.52
CA PRO A 21 1.91 8.42 -11.92
C PRO A 21 2.41 8.37 -13.36
N SER A 22 3.44 7.54 -13.57
CA SER A 22 3.95 7.14 -14.88
C SER A 22 3.76 5.64 -15.10
N ASP A 23 3.55 5.24 -16.35
CA ASP A 23 3.46 3.83 -16.71
C ASP A 23 4.77 3.09 -16.38
N LEU A 24 4.64 1.88 -15.84
CA LEU A 24 5.71 0.93 -15.61
C LEU A 24 5.60 -0.18 -16.65
N ASP A 25 6.73 -0.55 -17.25
CA ASP A 25 6.79 -1.63 -18.23
C ASP A 25 7.21 -2.94 -17.57
N LEU A 26 6.36 -3.97 -17.67
CA LEU A 26 6.64 -5.32 -17.18
C LEU A 26 7.31 -6.20 -18.25
N GLY A 27 7.55 -5.68 -19.46
CA GLY A 27 8.08 -6.40 -20.62
C GLY A 27 7.02 -7.10 -21.47
N PHE A 28 5.83 -7.35 -20.93
CA PHE A 28 4.69 -7.96 -21.65
C PHE A 28 3.38 -7.16 -21.51
N MET A 29 3.33 -6.20 -20.59
CA MET A 29 2.24 -5.25 -20.44
C MET A 29 2.73 -4.01 -19.70
N LYS A 30 1.95 -2.93 -19.78
CA LYS A 30 2.15 -1.73 -18.96
C LYS A 30 1.17 -1.73 -17.80
N VAL A 31 1.65 -1.30 -16.64
CA VAL A 31 0.84 -1.08 -15.44
C VAL A 31 1.07 0.34 -14.94
N ARG A 32 0.06 0.97 -14.36
CA ARG A 32 0.14 2.36 -13.93
C ARG A 32 -0.25 2.46 -12.44
N PRO A 33 0.67 2.83 -11.55
CA PRO A 33 0.35 3.09 -10.14
C PRO A 33 -0.56 4.31 -10.02
N ASP A 34 -1.20 4.48 -8.87
CA ASP A 34 -1.94 5.71 -8.57
C ASP A 34 -1.00 6.89 -8.33
N LEU A 35 0.13 6.64 -7.66
CA LEU A 35 1.09 7.66 -7.22
C LEU A 35 2.53 7.16 -7.29
N ILE A 36 3.48 8.09 -7.41
CA ILE A 36 4.90 7.84 -7.15
C ILE A 36 5.35 8.68 -5.96
N CYS A 37 5.55 8.04 -4.81
CA CYS A 37 5.90 8.69 -3.54
C CYS A 37 7.35 8.36 -3.19
N ASP A 38 8.23 9.36 -3.07
CA ASP A 38 9.68 9.17 -2.86
C ASP A 38 10.32 8.18 -3.86
N GLY A 39 9.89 8.23 -5.12
CA GLY A 39 10.36 7.31 -6.17
C GLY A 39 9.82 5.87 -6.05
N VAL A 40 8.84 5.63 -5.17
CA VAL A 40 8.21 4.32 -4.97
C VAL A 40 6.81 4.30 -5.61
N PRO A 41 6.54 3.39 -6.56
CA PRO A 41 5.20 3.13 -7.08
C PRO A 41 4.24 2.76 -5.95
N THR A 42 3.14 3.48 -5.86
CA THR A 42 2.21 3.40 -4.73
C THR A 42 0.80 3.23 -5.24
N GLU A 43 0.15 2.14 -4.81
CA GLU A 43 -1.28 1.92 -4.99
C GLU A 43 -2.08 2.55 -3.83
N VAL A 44 -3.27 3.05 -4.10
CA VAL A 44 -4.23 3.49 -3.11
C VAL A 44 -5.49 2.66 -3.24
N GLU A 45 -5.83 1.87 -2.24
CA GLU A 45 -7.01 0.99 -2.31
C GLU A 45 -7.83 1.04 -1.01
N CYS A 46 -9.14 0.96 -1.16
CA CYS A 46 -10.07 0.89 -0.05
C CYS A 46 -9.95 -0.45 0.69
N ALA A 47 -10.13 -0.43 2.02
CA ALA A 47 -10.02 -1.63 2.86
C ALA A 47 -10.84 -2.83 2.38
N GLY A 48 -12.05 -2.61 1.84
CA GLY A 48 -12.91 -3.67 1.31
C GLY A 48 -12.36 -4.37 0.06
N ARG A 49 -11.45 -3.72 -0.68
CA ARG A 49 -10.82 -4.21 -1.92
C ARG A 49 -9.31 -4.39 -1.80
N VAL A 50 -8.78 -4.36 -0.58
CA VAL A 50 -7.34 -4.33 -0.33
C VAL A 50 -6.54 -5.48 -0.96
N HIS A 51 -7.18 -6.64 -1.17
CA HIS A 51 -6.57 -7.77 -1.86
C HIS A 51 -6.26 -7.47 -3.35
N LEU A 52 -7.08 -6.64 -4.01
CA LEU A 52 -6.81 -6.16 -5.36
C LEU A 52 -5.61 -5.21 -5.37
N GLY A 53 -5.60 -4.25 -4.43
CA GLY A 53 -4.49 -3.32 -4.26
C GLY A 53 -3.14 -4.01 -3.97
N ILE A 54 -3.15 -5.12 -3.22
CA ILE A 54 -1.96 -5.97 -3.04
C ILE A 54 -1.50 -6.55 -4.38
N GLY A 55 -2.42 -7.07 -5.21
CA GLY A 55 -2.10 -7.60 -6.53
C GLY A 55 -1.46 -6.56 -7.45
N GLN A 56 -1.99 -5.34 -7.45
CA GLN A 56 -1.43 -4.21 -8.21
C GLN A 56 -0.05 -3.79 -7.67
N ALA A 57 0.09 -3.64 -6.35
CA ALA A 57 1.37 -3.31 -5.73
C ALA A 57 2.45 -4.36 -6.01
N LEU A 58 2.09 -5.65 -6.05
CA LEU A 58 2.99 -6.72 -6.46
C LEU A 58 3.43 -6.59 -7.93
N ALA A 59 2.52 -6.22 -8.83
CA ALA A 59 2.87 -5.96 -10.23
C ALA A 59 3.87 -4.79 -10.35
N TYR A 60 3.67 -3.71 -9.59
CA TYR A 60 4.62 -2.59 -9.56
C TYR A 60 5.96 -3.00 -8.99
N LYS A 61 5.95 -3.80 -7.92
CA LYS A 61 7.17 -4.34 -7.31
C LYS A 61 7.95 -5.20 -8.29
N TYR A 62 7.28 -5.98 -9.14
CA TYR A 62 7.96 -6.73 -10.19
C TYR A 62 8.68 -5.80 -11.19
N ALA A 63 8.04 -4.70 -11.61
CA ALA A 63 8.63 -3.72 -12.52
C ALA A 63 9.80 -2.93 -11.91
N TRP A 64 9.67 -2.56 -10.63
CA TRP A 64 10.50 -1.51 -10.01
C TRP A 64 11.39 -2.01 -8.86
N GLY A 65 11.23 -3.26 -8.43
CA GLY A 65 11.91 -3.86 -7.28
C GLY A 65 11.30 -3.52 -5.92
N THR A 66 10.48 -2.47 -5.82
CA THR A 66 9.77 -2.08 -4.59
C THR A 66 8.42 -1.44 -4.93
N ALA A 67 7.47 -1.52 -4.00
CA ALA A 67 6.18 -0.88 -4.12
C ALA A 67 5.58 -0.58 -2.76
N ALA A 68 4.61 0.33 -2.74
CA ALA A 68 3.82 0.67 -1.58
C ALA A 68 2.32 0.50 -1.83
N LEU A 69 1.58 0.30 -0.74
CA LEU A 69 0.13 0.27 -0.71
C LEU A 69 -0.37 1.19 0.40
N VAL A 70 -1.23 2.14 0.05
CA VAL A 70 -1.97 2.96 1.00
C VAL A 70 -3.38 2.40 1.11
N VAL A 71 -3.74 1.91 2.29
CA VAL A 71 -5.08 1.38 2.56
C VAL A 71 -5.97 2.47 3.14
N VAL A 72 -7.06 2.80 2.46
CA VAL A 72 -8.05 3.74 2.97
C VAL A 72 -9.03 3.02 3.89
N ALA A 73 -9.00 3.37 5.18
CA ALA A 73 -9.79 2.72 6.22
C ALA A 73 -10.08 3.68 7.38
N HIS A 74 -11.35 4.04 7.63
CA HIS A 74 -11.72 4.87 8.78
C HIS A 74 -11.48 4.15 10.11
N GLU A 75 -11.77 2.86 10.15
CA GLU A 75 -11.45 1.97 11.26
C GLU A 75 -10.59 0.81 10.74
N VAL A 76 -9.67 0.33 11.57
CA VAL A 76 -8.78 -0.78 11.22
C VAL A 76 -9.08 -1.96 12.14
N PRO A 77 -9.99 -2.87 11.76
CA PRO A 77 -10.23 -4.08 12.52
C PRO A 77 -8.94 -4.88 12.71
N GLN A 78 -8.86 -5.62 13.82
CA GLN A 78 -7.67 -6.44 14.12
C GLN A 78 -7.36 -7.45 13.01
N SER A 79 -8.38 -8.04 12.38
CA SER A 79 -8.23 -8.97 11.26
C SER A 79 -7.60 -8.31 10.03
N LEU A 80 -8.04 -7.11 9.68
CA LEU A 80 -7.45 -6.33 8.59
C LEU A 80 -5.99 -5.99 8.93
N ARG A 81 -5.71 -5.50 10.14
CA ARG A 81 -4.34 -5.22 10.58
C ARG A 81 -3.44 -6.45 10.45
N GLN A 82 -3.87 -7.61 10.95
CA GLN A 82 -3.11 -8.85 10.87
C GLN A 82 -2.83 -9.27 9.42
N PHE A 83 -3.83 -9.15 8.55
CA PHE A 83 -3.68 -9.43 7.13
C PHE A 83 -2.65 -8.49 6.47
N LEU A 84 -2.70 -7.19 6.77
CA LEU A 84 -1.74 -6.23 6.25
C LEU A 84 -0.33 -6.44 6.81
N GLU A 85 -0.20 -6.77 8.09
CA GLU A 85 1.10 -7.10 8.70
C GLU A 85 1.70 -8.34 8.03
N TRP A 86 0.89 -9.38 7.78
CA TRP A 86 1.30 -10.55 6.99
C TRP A 86 1.74 -10.15 5.57
N ALA A 87 0.97 -9.32 4.88
CA ALA A 87 1.28 -8.90 3.51
C ALA A 87 2.60 -8.12 3.46
N MET A 88 2.80 -7.16 4.37
CA MET A 88 4.06 -6.42 4.46
C MET A 88 5.25 -7.34 4.74
N GLN A 89 5.14 -8.30 5.66
CA GLN A 89 6.25 -9.22 5.98
C GLN A 89 6.54 -10.23 4.87
N THR A 90 5.50 -10.82 4.30
CA THR A 90 5.62 -11.97 3.39
C THR A 90 5.89 -11.52 1.97
N LEU A 91 5.26 -10.41 1.57
CA LEU A 91 5.34 -9.87 0.21
C LEU A 91 6.36 -8.73 0.11
N ASP A 92 6.88 -8.26 1.25
CA ASP A 92 7.86 -7.17 1.35
C ASP A 92 7.35 -5.91 0.61
N LEU A 93 6.13 -5.51 0.97
CA LEU A 93 5.46 -4.29 0.52
C LEU A 93 5.49 -3.23 1.62
N ARG A 94 5.69 -1.96 1.25
CA ARG A 94 5.52 -0.85 2.20
C ARG A 94 4.03 -0.56 2.36
N ILE A 95 3.47 -0.76 3.54
CA ILE A 95 2.04 -0.55 3.76
C ILE A 95 1.81 0.67 4.64
N TYR A 96 0.90 1.52 4.22
CA TYR A 96 0.41 2.67 4.97
C TYR A 96 -1.10 2.56 5.15
N ILE A 97 -1.62 3.17 6.21
CA ILE A 97 -3.05 3.28 6.47
C ILE A 97 -3.43 4.75 6.47
N TYR A 98 -4.43 5.10 5.67
CA TYR A 98 -5.05 6.41 5.64
C TYR A 98 -6.44 6.37 6.29
N THR A 99 -6.62 7.10 7.39
CA THR A 99 -7.86 7.12 8.19
C THR A 99 -8.82 8.27 7.84
N GLY A 100 -8.56 8.98 6.74
CA GLY A 100 -9.26 10.23 6.39
C GLY A 100 -8.52 11.48 6.86
N GLU A 101 -7.70 11.38 7.89
CA GLU A 101 -6.98 12.53 8.47
C GLU A 101 -5.47 12.36 8.47
N VAL A 102 -4.96 11.14 8.57
CA VAL A 102 -3.52 10.88 8.73
C VAL A 102 -3.16 9.65 7.89
N VAL A 103 -2.00 9.73 7.23
CA VAL A 103 -1.35 8.56 6.61
C VAL A 103 -0.29 8.06 7.59
N THR A 104 -0.42 6.82 8.05
CA THR A 104 0.50 6.21 9.02
C THR A 104 1.17 4.97 8.43
N PRO A 105 2.50 4.78 8.57
CA PRO A 105 3.13 3.53 8.20
C PRO A 105 2.61 2.41 9.09
N LEU A 106 2.33 1.26 8.48
CA LEU A 106 2.03 0.06 9.23
C LEU A 106 3.33 -0.43 9.87
N ASN A 107 3.52 -0.17 11.16
CA ASN A 107 4.67 -0.70 11.89
C ASN A 107 4.40 -2.16 12.27
N VAL A 108 5.27 -3.07 11.82
CA VAL A 108 5.29 -4.41 12.40
C VAL A 108 5.90 -4.33 13.80
N ARG A 109 5.18 -4.79 14.83
CA ARG A 109 5.87 -5.26 16.02
C ARG A 109 6.63 -6.53 15.64
N LYS A 110 7.97 -6.48 15.67
CA LYS A 110 8.80 -7.67 15.50
C LYS A 110 8.25 -8.76 16.44
N PRO A 111 7.87 -9.96 15.94
CA PRO A 111 7.52 -11.05 16.83
C PRO A 111 8.68 -11.27 17.81
N PRO A 112 8.42 -11.55 19.10
CA PRO A 112 9.50 -11.93 20.01
C PRO A 112 10.27 -13.08 19.37
N SER A 113 11.59 -12.93 19.28
CA SER A 113 12.46 -13.99 18.78
C SER A 113 12.14 -15.27 19.55
N PRO A 114 11.99 -16.43 18.88
CA PRO A 114 11.84 -17.69 19.60
C PRO A 114 13.06 -17.85 20.52
N PRO A 115 12.87 -18.34 21.76
CA PRO A 115 14.01 -18.64 22.63
C PRO A 115 14.95 -19.57 21.88
N ARG A 116 16.24 -19.22 21.83
CA ARG A 116 17.27 -20.14 21.34
C ARG A 116 17.26 -21.34 22.27
N THR A 117 16.72 -22.46 21.78
CA THR A 117 16.89 -23.80 22.39
C THR A 117 18.27 -24.33 22.10
#